data_AF-A0A1T4NYB4-F1
#
_entry.id   AF-A0A1T4NYB4-F1
#
_cell.length_a   1.000
_cell.length_b   1.000
_cell.length_c   1.000
_cell.angle_alpha   90.00
_cell.angle_beta   90.00
_cell.angle_gamma   90.00
#
_symmetry.space_group_name_H-M   'P 1'
#
loop_
_entity.id
_entity.type
_entity.pdbx_description
1 polymer ?
#
loop_
_entity_poly.entity_id
_entity_poly.type
_entity_poly.pdbx_seq_one_letter_code
_entity_poly.pdbx_strand_id
1 'polypeptide(L)'
;MLYEGGGFTKNRRWNYKRGSGSKAWVNAHAFNRYMVNSGRASLIVRGPYSKLLKYSYKLLPGDYIAYEKKRKVVHVSIVTRIDSKGYILVNCHNADRHRVPWDLGWSNKEIKV
;
A
#
# COMPACT_ATOMS: atom_id res chain seq x y z
N MET A 1 2.33 6.03 -24.18
CA MET A 1 1.28 5.50 -23.27
C MET A 1 1.66 5.92 -21.86
N LEU A 2 0.86 6.75 -21.18
CA LEU A 2 1.12 7.09 -19.79
C LEU A 2 0.77 5.86 -18.93
N TYR A 3 1.75 5.25 -18.27
CA TYR A 3 1.60 4.10 -17.36
C TYR A 3 0.93 4.48 -16.02
N GLU A 4 -0.04 5.39 -16.09
CA GLU A 4 -0.72 5.98 -14.95
C GLU A 4 -1.53 4.91 -14.21
N GLY A 5 -1.19 4.67 -12.95
CA GLY A 5 -1.94 3.75 -12.09
C GLY A 5 -1.43 2.31 -12.08
N GLY A 6 -0.11 2.12 -12.06
CA GLY A 6 0.51 0.82 -11.77
C GLY A 6 0.39 -0.21 -12.89
N GLY A 7 0.19 0.24 -14.13
CA GLY A 7 0.07 -0.65 -15.31
C GLY A 7 -1.27 -1.38 -15.42
N PHE A 8 -2.23 -1.14 -14.51
CA PHE A 8 -3.55 -1.76 -14.59
C PHE A 8 -4.40 -1.13 -15.70
N THR A 9 -5.10 -1.98 -16.46
CA THR A 9 -6.15 -1.51 -17.39
C THR A 9 -7.18 -0.68 -16.63
N LYS A 10 -7.36 0.57 -17.06
CA LYS A 10 -8.36 1.48 -16.50
C LYS A 10 -9.77 0.91 -16.72
N ASN A 11 -10.63 1.10 -15.73
CA ASN A 11 -12.05 0.73 -15.78
C ASN A 11 -12.87 1.74 -14.95
N ARG A 12 -14.20 1.59 -14.86
CA ARG A 12 -15.03 2.55 -14.11
C ARG A 12 -14.61 2.73 -12.64
N ARG A 13 -14.06 1.71 -11.99
CA ARG A 13 -13.64 1.72 -10.58
C ARG A 13 -12.20 2.18 -10.39
N TRP A 14 -11.30 1.95 -11.36
CA TRP A 14 -9.91 2.40 -11.38
C TRP A 14 -9.69 3.34 -12.56
N ASN A 15 -9.89 4.64 -12.33
CA ASN A 15 -9.78 5.63 -13.39
C ASN A 15 -9.35 6.98 -12.85
N TYR A 16 -8.65 7.72 -13.71
CA TYR A 16 -8.47 9.16 -13.61
C TYR A 16 -8.75 9.75 -14.98
N LYS A 17 -9.72 10.66 -15.04
CA LYS A 17 -10.21 11.29 -16.28
C LYS A 17 -10.73 12.69 -15.95
N ARG A 18 -10.41 13.67 -16.82
CA ARG A 18 -10.92 15.05 -16.73
C ARG A 18 -10.73 15.68 -15.35
N GLY A 19 -9.52 15.57 -14.78
CA GLY A 19 -9.21 16.15 -13.47
C GLY A 19 -9.77 15.40 -12.26
N SER A 20 -10.51 14.31 -12.46
CA SER A 20 -11.17 13.57 -11.38
C SER A 20 -10.75 12.10 -11.35
N GLY A 21 -10.40 11.63 -10.15
CA GLY A 21 -10.13 10.22 -9.88
C GLY A 21 -11.35 9.52 -9.31
N SER A 22 -11.55 8.26 -9.70
CA SER A 22 -12.55 7.40 -9.06
C SER A 22 -12.25 7.23 -7.57
N LYS A 23 -13.24 6.79 -6.78
CA LYS A 23 -13.06 6.58 -5.34
C LYS A 23 -11.86 5.68 -5.01
N ALA A 24 -11.65 4.59 -5.77
CA ALA A 24 -10.52 3.71 -5.55
C ALA A 24 -9.16 4.33 -5.97
N TRP A 25 -9.17 5.35 -6.84
CA TRP A 25 -7.97 6.07 -7.25
C TRP A 25 -7.47 7.03 -6.17
N VAL A 26 -8.39 7.72 -5.48
CA VAL A 26 -8.04 8.84 -4.57
C VAL A 26 -8.14 8.52 -3.08
N ASN A 27 -8.62 7.34 -2.69
CA ASN A 27 -8.86 6.99 -1.29
C ASN A 27 -8.22 5.65 -0.90
N ALA A 28 -7.35 5.65 0.12
CA ALA A 28 -6.60 4.47 0.57
C ALA A 28 -7.49 3.27 0.94
N HIS A 29 -8.60 3.51 1.65
CA HIS A 29 -9.53 2.43 2.02
C HIS A 29 -10.25 1.83 0.81
N ALA A 30 -10.73 2.69 -0.08
CA ALA A 30 -11.39 2.23 -1.30
C ALA A 30 -10.41 1.53 -2.25
N PHE A 31 -9.17 2.00 -2.32
CA PHE A 31 -8.07 1.35 -3.05
C PHE A 31 -7.86 -0.08 -2.54
N ASN A 32 -7.60 -0.26 -1.24
CA ASN A 32 -7.34 -1.60 -0.70
C ASN A 32 -8.51 -2.56 -0.95
N ARG A 33 -9.75 -2.09 -0.72
CA ARG A 33 -10.95 -2.90 -1.03
C ARG A 33 -11.06 -3.24 -2.51
N TYR A 34 -10.76 -2.31 -3.41
CA TYR A 34 -10.78 -2.55 -4.84
C TYR A 34 -9.73 -3.58 -5.26
N MET A 35 -8.50 -3.44 -4.79
CA MET A 35 -7.39 -4.35 -5.13
C MET A 35 -7.73 -5.79 -4.75
N VAL A 36 -8.13 -6.01 -3.49
CA VAL A 36 -8.49 -7.34 -2.98
C VAL A 36 -9.75 -7.88 -3.67
N ASN A 37 -10.83 -7.11 -3.73
CA ASN A 37 -12.11 -7.61 -4.26
C ASN A 37 -12.12 -7.81 -5.78
N SER A 38 -11.19 -7.20 -6.51
CA SER A 38 -11.07 -7.36 -7.96
C SER A 38 -10.08 -8.47 -8.37
N GLY A 39 -9.47 -9.16 -7.40
CA GLY A 39 -8.44 -10.17 -7.65
C GLY A 39 -7.10 -9.61 -8.13
N ARG A 40 -6.89 -8.28 -8.02
CA ARG A 40 -5.62 -7.62 -8.41
C ARG A 40 -4.55 -7.70 -7.32
N ALA A 41 -4.96 -8.04 -6.11
CA ALA A 41 -4.07 -8.32 -5.00
C ALA A 41 -4.67 -9.42 -4.13
N SER A 42 -3.81 -10.12 -3.41
CA SER A 42 -4.15 -11.09 -2.37
C SER A 42 -3.59 -10.65 -1.03
N LEU A 43 -4.29 -10.99 0.06
CA LEU A 43 -3.79 -10.73 1.40
C LEU A 43 -2.68 -11.74 1.76
N ILE A 44 -1.47 -11.25 2.02
CA ILE A 44 -0.36 -12.08 2.52
C ILE A 44 -0.53 -12.33 4.03
N VAL A 45 -0.66 -11.26 4.80
CA VAL A 45 -0.81 -11.31 6.26
C VAL A 45 -1.49 -10.03 6.76
N ARG A 46 -2.20 -10.12 7.88
CA ARG A 46 -2.76 -8.98 8.63
C ARG A 46 -2.56 -9.16 10.12
N GLY A 47 -2.29 -8.08 10.84
CA GLY A 47 -2.11 -8.13 12.29
C GLY A 47 -1.45 -6.91 12.92
N PRO A 48 -1.06 -7.02 14.20
CA PRO A 48 -0.23 -6.02 14.86
C PRO A 48 1.21 -6.07 14.34
N TYR A 49 1.96 -4.97 14.53
CA TYR A 49 3.36 -4.83 14.12
C TYR A 49 4.24 -6.05 14.48
N SER A 50 4.19 -6.54 15.72
CA SER A 50 5.01 -7.66 16.19
C SER A 50 4.82 -8.94 15.38
N LYS A 51 3.59 -9.21 14.92
CA LYS A 51 3.30 -10.35 14.05
C LYS A 51 3.85 -10.13 12.65
N LEU A 52 3.83 -8.89 12.16
CA LEU A 52 4.12 -8.55 10.77
C LEU A 52 5.60 -8.36 10.49
N LEU A 53 6.39 -7.92 11.47
CA LEU A 53 7.82 -7.71 11.32
C LEU A 53 8.54 -8.95 10.75
N LYS A 54 8.17 -10.16 11.18
CA LYS A 54 8.76 -11.39 10.62
C LYS A 54 8.35 -11.67 9.17
N TYR A 55 7.16 -11.21 8.75
CA TYR A 55 6.66 -11.39 7.39
C TYR A 55 7.11 -10.28 6.45
N SER A 56 7.44 -9.09 6.96
CA SER A 56 7.90 -7.98 6.12
C SER A 56 9.14 -8.36 5.32
N TYR A 57 10.06 -9.15 5.90
CA TYR A 57 11.25 -9.65 5.22
C TYR A 57 10.97 -10.55 3.98
N LYS A 58 9.71 -10.93 3.75
CA LYS A 58 9.29 -11.72 2.57
C LYS A 58 8.62 -10.87 1.48
N LEU A 59 8.39 -9.59 1.72
CA LEU A 59 7.75 -8.71 0.76
C LEU A 59 8.69 -8.41 -0.41
N LEU A 60 8.12 -8.30 -1.59
CA LEU A 60 8.83 -8.03 -2.84
C LEU A 60 8.47 -6.63 -3.37
N PRO A 61 9.34 -6.01 -4.19
CA PRO A 61 8.97 -4.80 -4.93
C PRO A 61 7.67 -4.99 -5.72
N GLY A 62 6.71 -4.09 -5.51
CA GLY A 62 5.36 -4.18 -6.08
C GLY A 62 4.28 -4.62 -5.09
N ASP A 63 4.65 -5.31 -3.99
CA ASP A 63 3.74 -5.50 -2.87
C ASP A 63 3.38 -4.16 -2.24
N TYR A 64 2.19 -4.05 -1.65
CA TYR A 64 1.79 -2.85 -0.92
C TYR A 64 1.33 -3.17 0.49
N ILE A 65 1.49 -2.19 1.36
CA ILE A 65 1.16 -2.26 2.78
C ILE A 65 -0.02 -1.34 3.05
N ALA A 66 -1.03 -1.84 3.78
CA ALA A 66 -2.26 -1.11 4.07
C ALA A 66 -2.40 -0.85 5.57
N TYR A 67 -2.16 0.39 5.99
CA TYR A 67 -2.21 0.76 7.40
C TYR A 67 -3.64 1.02 7.84
N GLU A 68 -4.08 0.27 8.84
CA GLU A 68 -5.45 0.26 9.36
C GLU A 68 -5.53 0.89 10.75
N LYS A 69 -6.44 1.86 10.89
CA LYS A 69 -6.85 2.43 12.18
C LYS A 69 -8.36 2.28 12.32
N LYS A 70 -8.82 1.77 13.47
CA LYS A 70 -10.26 1.56 13.74
C LYS A 70 -11.01 0.86 12.57
N ARG A 71 -10.44 -0.24 12.04
CA ARG A 71 -11.00 -1.04 10.92
C ARG A 71 -11.07 -0.34 9.56
N LYS A 72 -10.45 0.84 9.42
CA LYS A 72 -10.36 1.58 8.16
C LYS A 72 -8.91 1.73 7.76
N VAL A 73 -8.61 1.40 6.50
CA VAL A 73 -7.29 1.67 5.93
C VAL A 73 -7.16 3.18 5.73
N VAL A 74 -6.24 3.78 6.44
CA VAL A 74 -6.01 5.24 6.45
C VAL A 74 -4.84 5.64 5.56
N HIS A 75 -3.94 4.69 5.27
CA HIS A 75 -2.75 4.95 4.47
C HIS A 75 -2.32 3.70 3.71
N VAL A 76 -1.63 3.89 2.59
CA VAL A 76 -1.01 2.81 1.80
C VAL A 76 0.38 3.21 1.36
N SER A 77 1.28 2.25 1.33
CA SER A 77 2.64 2.41 0.82
C SER A 77 3.00 1.23 -0.08
N ILE A 78 3.85 1.45 -1.07
CA ILE A 78 4.30 0.40 -2.00
C ILE A 78 5.75 0.05 -1.69
N VAL A 79 6.06 -1.25 -1.62
CA VAL A 79 7.42 -1.75 -1.49
C VAL A 79 8.17 -1.44 -2.76
N THR A 80 9.29 -0.74 -2.63
CA THR A 80 10.13 -0.35 -3.77
C THR A 80 11.55 -0.90 -3.67
N ARG A 81 12.02 -1.21 -2.46
CA ARG A 81 13.39 -1.69 -2.24
C ARG A 81 13.52 -2.49 -0.95
N ILE A 82 14.56 -3.30 -0.91
CA ILE A 82 15.06 -3.99 0.28
C ILE A 82 16.46 -3.43 0.56
N ASP A 83 16.74 -3.05 1.81
CA ASP A 83 18.08 -2.57 2.20
C ASP A 83 19.08 -3.73 2.35
N SER A 84 20.34 -3.40 2.68
CA SER A 84 21.41 -4.41 2.82
C SER A 84 21.21 -5.40 3.98
N LYS A 85 20.27 -5.14 4.90
CA LYS A 85 19.92 -6.00 6.03
C LYS A 85 18.59 -6.74 5.82
N GLY A 86 18.00 -6.64 4.63
CA GLY A 86 16.71 -7.27 4.33
C GLY A 86 15.50 -6.41 4.73
N TYR A 87 15.70 -5.17 5.19
CA TYR A 87 14.62 -4.32 5.65
C TYR A 87 13.82 -3.73 4.49
N ILE A 88 12.50 -3.72 4.63
CA ILE A 88 11.60 -3.22 3.59
C ILE A 88 11.55 -1.70 3.59
N LEU A 89 11.82 -1.14 2.41
CA LEU A 89 11.72 0.27 2.11
C LEU A 89 10.54 0.52 1.18
N VAL A 90 9.73 1.51 1.54
CA VAL A 90 8.49 1.84 0.85
C VAL A 90 8.53 3.25 0.28
N ASN A 91 7.73 3.45 -0.76
CA ASN A 91 7.32 4.77 -1.19
C ASN A 91 5.86 5.00 -0.81
N CYS A 92 5.58 6.16 -0.25
CA CYS A 92 4.25 6.71 -0.13
C CYS A 92 4.37 8.24 -0.24
N HIS A 93 3.29 8.96 -0.55
CA HIS A 93 3.33 10.42 -0.74
C HIS A 93 4.44 10.89 -1.70
N ASN A 94 4.06 11.21 -2.94
CA ASN A 94 4.99 11.43 -4.06
C ASN A 94 6.13 12.47 -3.82
N ALA A 95 6.10 13.24 -2.72
CA ALA A 95 7.06 14.29 -2.41
C ALA A 95 8.02 14.02 -1.23
N ASP A 96 7.63 13.27 -0.19
CA ASP A 96 8.36 13.29 1.11
C ASP A 96 8.72 11.91 1.69
N ARG A 97 8.18 10.80 1.17
CA ARG A 97 8.52 9.45 1.69
C ARG A 97 8.98 8.54 0.57
N HIS A 98 10.21 8.78 0.13
CA HIS A 98 10.93 7.93 -0.83
C HIS A 98 11.87 6.96 -0.11
N ARG A 99 11.66 5.65 -0.30
CA ARG A 99 12.46 4.56 0.26
C ARG A 99 12.67 4.66 1.78
N VAL A 100 11.59 4.96 2.50
CA VAL A 100 11.60 5.03 3.96
C VAL A 100 11.26 3.66 4.58
N PRO A 101 11.68 3.38 5.82
CA PRO A 101 11.24 2.18 6.54
C PRO A 101 9.72 2.07 6.56
N TRP A 102 9.20 0.88 6.24
CA TRP A 102 7.75 0.66 6.12
C TRP A 102 6.96 0.94 7.41
N ASP A 103 7.61 0.86 8.55
CA ASP A 103 7.01 1.05 9.88
C ASP A 103 7.27 2.43 10.48
N LEU A 104 7.95 3.32 9.75
CA LEU A 104 8.25 4.66 10.23
C LEU A 104 6.96 5.45 10.52
N GLY A 105 6.69 5.69 11.80
CA GLY A 105 5.47 6.34 12.28
C GLY A 105 4.24 5.41 12.41
N TRP A 106 4.40 4.10 12.19
CA TRP A 106 3.32 3.10 12.20
C TRP A 106 3.52 1.98 13.23
N SER A 107 4.53 2.06 14.09
CA SER A 107 4.83 1.07 15.14
C SER A 107 3.95 1.16 16.41
N ASN A 108 2.96 2.06 16.43
CA ASN A 108 2.04 2.23 17.57
C ASN A 108 1.08 1.02 17.69
N LYS A 109 0.84 0.55 18.92
CA LYS A 109 -0.05 -0.58 19.26
C LYS A 109 -1.50 -0.42 18.77
N GLU A 110 -1.97 0.80 18.53
CA GLU A 110 -3.31 1.07 17.99
C GLU A 110 -3.46 0.79 16.49
N ILE A 111 -2.35 0.60 15.78
CA ILE A 111 -2.30 0.47 14.33
C ILE A 111 -2.21 -1.01 13.99
N LYS A 112 -3.15 -1.46 13.16
CA LYS A 112 -3.07 -2.76 12.50
C LYS A 112 -2.58 -2.53 11.08
N VAL A 113 -1.86 -3.49 10.54
CA VAL A 113 -1.37 -3.46 9.15
C VAL A 113 -1.77 -4.77 8.47
#